data_AF-A0A098E6S0-F1
#
_entry.id   AF-A0A098E6S0-F1
#
_cell.length_a   1.000
_cell.length_b   1.000
_cell.length_c   1.000
_cell.angle_alpha   90.00
_cell.angle_beta   90.00
_cell.angle_gamma   90.00
#
_symmetry.space_group_name_H-M   'P 1'
#
loop_
_entity.id
_entity.type
_entity.pdbx_description
1 polymer ?
#
loop_
_entity_poly.entity_id
_entity_poly.type
_entity_poly.pdbx_seq_one_letter_code
_entity_poly.pdbx_strand_id
1 'polypeptide(L)'
;MKNAADTGEKLSHISTIKRSINKIEKDKKLITAGDLQDKATKILNYARGIEKSEIDTEIENIRKNMEIYKEKDYKQCAVLSKKIGEIYGKELPEQKMCEEKYILAITNATKLKDDEEKVRTEIDENTYGVGTGRIILNPFAYDYVVARYDENEKIYENLIKIYDVAGETGEAKIYEKKLDDLNAEKGIVGAFFMIYGAIVILILIGIVARIFIGWTQYKRDEEEKMLGDVVYG
;
A
#
# COMPACT_ATOMS: atom_id res chain seq x y z
N MET A 1 14.11 -6.79 -9.38
CA MET A 1 15.32 -7.18 -8.61
C MET A 1 16.59 -7.42 -9.44
N LYS A 2 16.60 -7.35 -10.79
CA LYS A 2 17.83 -7.53 -11.60
C LYS A 2 18.86 -6.38 -11.51
N ASN A 3 18.45 -5.16 -11.15
CA ASN A 3 19.33 -3.98 -11.24
C ASN A 3 20.35 -3.85 -10.10
N ALA A 4 20.03 -4.30 -8.87
CA ALA A 4 20.91 -4.07 -7.71
C ALA A 4 22.23 -4.86 -7.79
N ALA A 5 22.22 -6.05 -8.39
CA ALA A 5 23.41 -6.87 -8.60
C ALA A 5 24.33 -6.27 -9.67
N ASP A 6 23.75 -5.77 -10.77
CA ASP A 6 24.48 -5.12 -11.87
C ASP A 6 25.15 -3.80 -11.43
N THR A 7 24.50 -3.03 -10.55
CA THR A 7 25.12 -1.81 -9.98
C THR A 7 26.27 -2.11 -9.02
N GLY A 8 26.21 -3.23 -8.28
CA GLY A 8 27.28 -3.64 -7.36
C GLY A 8 28.56 -4.07 -8.09
N GLU A 9 28.42 -4.78 -9.21
CA GLU A 9 29.54 -5.22 -10.04
C GLU A 9 30.24 -4.03 -10.72
N LYS A 10 29.47 -3.03 -11.19
CA LYS A 10 30.01 -1.81 -11.82
C LYS A 10 30.73 -0.88 -10.85
N LEU A 11 30.24 -0.77 -9.60
CA LEU A 11 30.95 -0.02 -8.54
C LEU A 11 32.29 -0.67 -8.16
N SER A 12 32.36 -2.01 -8.18
CA SER A 12 33.62 -2.76 -8.02
C SER A 12 34.61 -2.45 -9.16
N HIS A 13 34.11 -2.31 -10.39
CA HIS A 13 34.90 -1.93 -11.55
C HIS A 13 35.48 -0.51 -11.41
N ILE A 14 34.66 0.48 -11.02
CA ILE A 14 35.10 1.87 -10.76
C ILE A 14 36.15 1.91 -9.63
N SER A 15 35.95 1.14 -8.55
CA SER A 15 36.94 1.01 -7.46
C SER A 15 38.28 0.47 -7.95
N THR A 16 38.24 -0.52 -8.85
CA THR A 16 39.44 -1.15 -9.42
C THR A 16 40.20 -0.18 -10.33
N ILE A 17 39.49 0.62 -11.12
CA ILE A 17 40.08 1.69 -11.96
C ILE A 17 40.76 2.75 -11.07
N LYS A 18 40.07 3.22 -10.02
CA LYS A 18 40.66 4.16 -9.03
C LYS A 18 41.94 3.63 -8.40
N ARG A 19 41.97 2.35 -7.98
CA ARG A 19 43.18 1.72 -7.41
C ARG A 19 44.32 1.67 -8.42
N SER A 20 44.03 1.31 -9.67
CA SER A 20 45.02 1.25 -10.75
C SER A 20 45.62 2.63 -11.04
N ILE A 21 44.79 3.69 -11.06
CA ILE A 21 45.26 5.06 -11.29
C ILE A 21 46.10 5.57 -10.12
N ASN A 22 45.69 5.31 -8.87
CA ASN A 22 46.49 5.64 -7.70
C ASN A 22 47.86 4.93 -7.71
N LYS A 23 47.91 3.70 -8.20
CA LYS A 23 49.17 2.96 -8.37
C LYS A 23 50.06 3.61 -9.43
N ILE A 24 49.52 3.94 -10.62
CA ILE A 24 50.27 4.64 -11.68
C ILE A 24 50.80 5.99 -11.18
N GLU A 25 49.98 6.73 -10.43
CA GLU A 25 50.36 8.03 -9.87
C GLU A 25 51.47 7.91 -8.81
N LYS A 26 51.45 6.86 -7.99
CA LYS A 26 52.52 6.56 -7.03
C LYS A 26 53.81 6.14 -7.74
N ASP A 27 53.72 5.22 -8.69
CA ASP A 27 54.87 4.66 -9.40
C ASP A 27 55.55 5.71 -10.29
N LYS A 28 54.78 6.63 -10.88
CA LYS A 28 55.31 7.79 -11.62
C LYS A 28 56.26 8.65 -10.78
N LYS A 29 56.00 8.81 -9.47
CA LYS A 29 56.86 9.63 -8.57
C LYS A 29 58.24 9.03 -8.33
N LEU A 30 58.41 7.73 -8.62
CA LEU A 30 59.68 7.02 -8.48
C LEU A 30 60.55 7.09 -9.74
N ILE A 31 60.01 7.61 -10.85
CA ILE A 31 60.72 7.74 -12.13
C ILE A 31 61.50 9.06 -12.15
N THR A 32 62.83 8.98 -12.28
CA THR A 32 63.74 10.14 -12.29
C THR A 32 64.23 10.52 -13.68
N ALA A 33 64.10 9.62 -14.67
CA ALA A 33 64.47 9.89 -16.06
C ALA A 33 63.34 10.68 -16.77
N GLY A 34 63.66 11.86 -17.32
CA GLY A 34 62.67 12.80 -17.85
C GLY A 34 61.83 12.27 -19.01
N ASP A 35 62.42 11.50 -19.92
CA ASP A 35 61.73 10.87 -21.06
C ASP A 35 60.74 9.77 -20.61
N LEU A 36 61.09 9.01 -19.59
CA LEU A 36 60.21 8.03 -18.96
C LEU A 36 59.12 8.71 -18.13
N GLN A 37 59.41 9.84 -17.50
CA GLN A 37 58.45 10.64 -16.73
C GLN A 37 57.38 11.26 -17.65
N ASP A 38 57.75 11.71 -18.84
CA ASP A 38 56.81 12.19 -19.86
C ASP A 38 55.88 11.08 -20.38
N LYS A 39 56.44 9.89 -20.67
CA LYS A 39 55.64 8.73 -21.06
C LYS A 39 54.68 8.30 -19.95
N ALA A 40 55.13 8.24 -18.70
CA ALA A 40 54.29 7.94 -17.54
C ALA A 40 53.19 8.99 -17.34
N THR A 41 53.46 10.26 -17.63
CA THR A 41 52.46 11.34 -17.59
C THR A 41 51.37 11.15 -18.65
N LYS A 42 51.74 10.79 -19.88
CA LYS A 42 50.77 10.48 -20.95
C LYS A 42 49.88 9.29 -20.58
N ILE A 43 50.45 8.23 -20.02
CA ILE A 43 49.70 7.05 -19.56
C ILE A 43 48.73 7.41 -18.43
N LEU A 44 49.18 8.19 -17.44
CA LEU A 44 48.32 8.65 -16.34
C LEU A 44 47.15 9.50 -16.86
N ASN A 45 47.41 10.42 -17.79
CA ASN A 45 46.37 11.26 -18.37
C ASN A 45 45.35 10.45 -19.19
N TYR A 46 45.83 9.46 -19.95
CA TYR A 46 44.96 8.54 -20.68
C TYR A 46 44.09 7.70 -19.73
N ALA A 47 44.68 7.14 -18.67
CA ALA A 47 43.96 6.37 -17.66
C ALA A 47 42.90 7.23 -16.94
N ARG A 48 43.23 8.47 -16.58
CA ARG A 48 42.27 9.46 -16.03
C ARG A 48 41.14 9.80 -17.01
N GLY A 49 41.43 9.84 -18.31
CA GLY A 49 40.42 10.04 -19.36
C GLY A 49 39.42 8.89 -19.43
N ILE A 50 39.90 7.64 -19.36
CA ILE A 50 39.05 6.45 -19.33
C ILE A 50 38.21 6.42 -18.04
N GLU A 51 38.84 6.64 -16.88
CA GLU A 51 38.14 6.69 -15.59
C GLU A 51 37.00 7.71 -15.62
N LYS A 52 37.29 8.93 -16.10
CA LYS A 52 36.27 9.97 -16.21
C LYS A 52 35.12 9.56 -17.13
N SER A 53 35.41 8.99 -18.29
CA SER A 53 34.39 8.54 -19.24
C SER A 53 33.50 7.43 -18.67
N GLU A 54 34.08 6.45 -17.98
CA GLU A 54 33.31 5.36 -17.37
C GLU A 54 32.47 5.85 -16.18
N ILE A 55 33.04 6.70 -15.33
CA ILE A 55 32.33 7.32 -14.21
C ILE A 55 31.16 8.18 -14.73
N ASP A 56 31.38 9.03 -15.74
CA ASP A 56 30.35 9.89 -16.30
C ASP A 56 29.19 9.07 -16.91
N THR A 57 29.52 7.95 -17.57
CA THR A 57 28.51 7.03 -18.13
C THR A 57 27.67 6.37 -17.04
N GLU A 58 28.31 5.89 -15.97
CA GLU A 58 27.59 5.24 -14.87
C GLU A 58 26.74 6.24 -14.08
N ILE A 59 27.25 7.45 -13.84
CA ILE A 59 26.48 8.52 -13.20
C ILE A 59 25.24 8.86 -14.03
N GLU A 60 25.37 8.93 -15.36
CA GLU A 60 24.22 9.21 -16.23
C GLU A 60 23.16 8.10 -16.16
N ASN A 61 23.59 6.84 -16.08
CA ASN A 61 22.66 5.72 -15.85
C ASN A 61 21.98 5.81 -14.48
N ILE A 62 22.72 6.13 -13.42
CA ILE A 62 22.16 6.31 -12.08
C ILE A 62 21.17 7.48 -12.07
N ARG A 63 21.48 8.61 -12.75
CA ARG A 63 20.58 9.76 -12.87
C ARG A 63 19.27 9.40 -13.58
N LYS A 64 19.34 8.65 -14.68
CA LYS A 64 18.12 8.19 -15.37
C LYS A 64 17.24 7.34 -14.47
N ASN A 65 17.84 6.42 -13.71
CA ASN A 65 17.10 5.62 -12.73
C ASN A 65 16.54 6.47 -11.58
N MET A 66 17.33 7.44 -11.10
CA MET A 66 16.92 8.37 -10.05
C MET A 66 15.71 9.22 -10.45
N GLU A 67 15.65 9.71 -11.70
CA GLU A 67 14.48 10.44 -12.21
C GLU A 67 13.21 9.60 -12.16
N ILE A 68 13.30 8.29 -12.45
CA ILE A 68 12.15 7.38 -12.33
C ILE A 68 11.72 7.22 -10.86
N TYR A 69 12.69 7.11 -9.94
CA TYR A 69 12.42 6.88 -8.52
C TYR A 69 12.00 8.14 -7.76
N LYS A 70 12.29 9.35 -8.27
CA LYS A 70 11.85 10.63 -7.66
C LYS A 70 10.34 10.73 -7.43
N GLU A 71 9.55 9.97 -8.19
CA GLU A 71 8.08 9.96 -8.12
C GLU A 71 7.51 8.63 -7.63
N LYS A 72 8.31 7.56 -7.59
CA LYS A 72 7.84 6.19 -7.37
C LYS A 72 8.43 5.49 -6.15
N ASP A 73 9.61 5.91 -5.71
CA ASP A 73 10.30 5.27 -4.58
C ASP A 73 11.30 6.27 -3.99
N TYR A 74 10.84 7.05 -3.02
CA TYR A 74 11.66 8.09 -2.38
C TYR A 74 12.90 7.50 -1.70
N LYS A 75 12.80 6.30 -1.13
CA LYS A 75 13.90 5.60 -0.48
C LYS A 75 15.01 5.24 -1.47
N GLN A 76 14.66 4.67 -2.62
CA GLN A 76 15.63 4.37 -3.68
C GLN A 76 16.19 5.65 -4.30
N CYS A 77 15.38 6.69 -4.49
CA CYS A 77 15.87 7.98 -4.95
C CYS A 77 16.97 8.53 -4.03
N ALA A 78 16.74 8.53 -2.71
CA ALA A 78 17.71 8.99 -1.72
C ALA A 78 19.01 8.16 -1.76
N VAL A 79 18.88 6.82 -1.84
CA VAL A 79 20.03 5.91 -1.94
C VAL A 79 20.87 6.17 -3.20
N LEU A 80 20.23 6.35 -4.36
CA LEU A 80 20.93 6.64 -5.62
C LEU A 80 21.57 8.04 -5.60
N SER A 81 20.88 9.03 -5.07
CA SER A 81 21.40 10.40 -4.91
C SER A 81 22.65 10.41 -4.02
N LYS A 82 22.61 9.69 -2.90
CA LYS A 82 23.75 9.52 -2.00
C LYS A 82 24.94 8.87 -2.70
N LYS A 83 24.71 7.82 -3.50
CA LYS A 83 25.78 7.17 -4.27
C LYS A 83 26.45 8.13 -5.25
N ILE A 84 25.69 8.95 -5.99
CA ILE A 84 26.28 9.95 -6.88
C ILE A 84 27.05 11.00 -6.05
N GLY A 85 26.50 11.42 -4.91
CA GLY A 85 27.16 12.36 -4.01
C GLY A 85 28.50 11.84 -3.47
N GLU A 86 28.58 10.56 -3.09
CA GLU A 86 29.81 9.89 -2.67
C GLU A 86 30.87 9.87 -3.78
N ILE A 87 30.47 9.71 -5.05
CA ILE A 87 31.38 9.75 -6.20
C ILE A 87 31.99 11.15 -6.38
N TYR A 88 31.17 12.21 -6.22
CA TYR A 88 31.62 13.60 -6.34
C TYR A 88 32.21 14.19 -5.05
N GLY A 89 32.14 13.48 -3.93
CA GLY A 89 32.57 13.98 -2.62
C GLY A 89 31.72 15.14 -2.09
N LYS A 90 30.46 15.26 -2.53
CA LYS A 90 29.52 16.30 -2.09
C LYS A 90 28.10 15.76 -2.01
N GLU A 91 27.34 16.22 -1.03
CA GLU A 91 25.92 15.89 -0.93
C GLU A 91 25.13 16.52 -2.08
N LEU A 92 24.20 15.77 -2.68
CA LEU A 92 23.34 16.26 -3.75
C LEU A 92 22.03 16.82 -3.20
N PRO A 93 21.50 17.93 -3.77
CA PRO A 93 20.18 18.45 -3.38
C PRO A 93 19.05 17.42 -3.48
N GLU A 94 19.13 16.53 -4.47
CA GLU A 94 18.15 15.47 -4.71
C GLU A 94 18.09 14.47 -3.55
N GLN A 95 19.20 14.25 -2.85
CA GLN A 95 19.22 13.37 -1.67
C GLN A 95 18.30 13.94 -0.58
N LYS A 96 18.51 15.20 -0.19
CA LYS A 96 17.68 15.87 0.84
C LYS A 96 16.22 15.92 0.43
N MET A 97 15.94 16.29 -0.82
CA MET A 97 14.58 16.33 -1.33
C MET A 97 13.88 14.97 -1.20
N CYS A 98 14.55 13.88 -1.57
CA CYS A 98 13.95 12.53 -1.49
C CYS A 98 13.83 12.04 -0.04
N GLU A 99 14.78 12.36 0.84
CA GLU A 99 14.68 12.08 2.27
C GLU A 99 13.52 12.85 2.93
N GLU A 100 13.34 14.14 2.62
CA GLU A 100 12.23 14.96 3.12
C GLU A 100 10.87 14.43 2.64
N LYS A 101 10.75 14.07 1.36
CA LYS A 101 9.54 13.45 0.81
C LYS A 101 9.24 12.11 1.47
N TYR A 102 10.26 11.30 1.73
CA TYR A 102 10.11 10.05 2.46
C TYR A 102 9.60 10.31 3.89
N ILE A 103 10.23 11.22 4.63
CA ILE A 103 9.82 11.57 6.00
C ILE A 103 8.38 12.08 6.03
N LEU A 104 8.00 12.94 5.08
CA LEU A 104 6.63 13.45 4.96
C LEU A 104 5.63 12.32 4.67
N ALA A 105 5.97 11.41 3.75
CA ALA A 105 5.13 10.26 3.42
C ALA A 105 4.90 9.38 4.65
N ILE A 106 5.95 9.01 5.38
CA ILE A 106 5.84 8.21 6.60
C ILE A 106 5.06 8.96 7.70
N THR A 107 5.25 10.27 7.85
CA THR A 107 4.51 11.08 8.82
C THR A 107 3.02 11.11 8.50
N ASN A 108 2.65 11.25 7.23
CA ASN A 108 1.26 11.20 6.78
C ASN A 108 0.66 9.80 6.96
N ALA A 109 1.43 8.74 6.70
CA ALA A 109 1.00 7.37 6.95
C ALA A 109 0.70 7.15 8.43
N THR A 110 1.54 7.63 9.36
CA THR A 110 1.28 7.51 10.80
C THR A 110 -0.05 8.16 11.21
N LYS A 111 -0.36 9.36 10.70
CA LYS A 111 -1.66 10.01 10.98
C LYS A 111 -2.84 9.20 10.47
N LEU A 112 -2.73 8.65 9.25
CA LEU A 112 -3.77 7.79 8.69
C LEU A 112 -3.94 6.48 9.47
N LYS A 113 -2.90 5.98 10.12
CA LYS A 113 -3.00 4.82 11.03
C LYS A 113 -3.77 5.14 12.29
N ASP A 114 -3.59 6.34 12.86
CA ASP A 114 -4.37 6.77 14.02
C ASP A 114 -5.86 6.92 13.63
N ASP A 115 -6.13 7.48 12.45
CA ASP A 115 -7.49 7.58 11.90
C ASP A 115 -8.09 6.18 11.63
N GLU A 116 -7.30 5.25 11.09
CA GLU A 116 -7.69 3.85 10.89
C GLU A 116 -8.12 3.19 12.20
N GLU A 117 -7.30 3.28 13.24
CA GLU A 117 -7.56 2.64 14.54
C GLU A 117 -8.85 3.18 15.15
N LYS A 118 -9.09 4.49 15.02
CA LYS A 118 -10.34 5.12 15.47
C LYS A 118 -11.55 4.57 14.71
N VAL A 119 -11.52 4.57 13.38
CA VAL A 119 -12.63 4.06 12.56
C VAL A 119 -12.86 2.58 12.82
N ARG A 120 -11.79 1.79 12.99
CA ARG A 120 -11.88 0.37 13.34
C ARG A 120 -12.52 0.15 14.70
N THR A 121 -12.19 0.96 15.70
CA THR A 121 -12.84 0.93 17.01
C THR A 121 -14.34 1.17 16.89
N GLU A 122 -14.77 2.14 16.08
CA GLU A 122 -16.18 2.43 15.86
C GLU A 122 -16.93 1.27 15.16
N ILE A 123 -16.28 0.56 14.22
CA ILE A 123 -16.82 -0.69 13.65
C ILE A 123 -16.96 -1.74 14.75
N ASP A 124 -15.92 -1.89 15.56
CA ASP A 124 -15.83 -2.93 16.58
C ASP A 124 -16.86 -2.76 17.71
N GLU A 125 -17.20 -1.53 18.06
CA GLU A 125 -18.23 -1.22 19.06
C GLU A 125 -19.66 -1.53 18.58
N ASN A 126 -19.88 -1.45 17.26
CA ASN A 126 -21.21 -1.63 16.66
C ASN A 126 -21.41 -3.03 16.04
N THR A 127 -20.39 -3.88 16.11
CA THR A 127 -20.41 -5.23 15.56
C THR A 127 -19.88 -6.24 16.57
N TYR A 128 -20.31 -7.49 16.45
CA TYR A 128 -19.83 -8.59 17.28
C TYR A 128 -19.02 -9.57 16.44
N GLY A 129 -17.83 -9.94 16.91
CA GLY A 129 -16.98 -10.92 16.24
C GLY A 129 -17.58 -12.33 16.34
N VAL A 130 -17.78 -13.00 15.20
CA VAL A 130 -18.25 -14.38 15.11
C VAL A 130 -17.37 -15.14 14.13
N GLY A 131 -16.51 -16.02 14.64
CA GLY A 131 -15.53 -16.75 13.82
C GLY A 131 -14.58 -15.78 13.12
N THR A 132 -14.51 -15.86 11.78
CA THR A 132 -13.67 -14.99 10.94
C THR A 132 -14.39 -13.74 10.44
N GLY A 133 -15.63 -13.49 10.87
CA GLY A 133 -16.43 -12.35 10.42
C GLY A 133 -17.01 -11.56 11.58
N ARG A 134 -17.68 -10.45 11.26
CA ARG A 134 -18.40 -9.63 12.22
C ARG A 134 -19.88 -9.59 11.87
N ILE A 135 -20.73 -9.58 12.88
CA ILE A 135 -22.19 -9.46 12.72
C ILE A 135 -22.68 -8.17 13.34
N ILE A 136 -23.76 -7.61 12.79
CA ILE A 136 -24.42 -6.45 13.39
C ILE A 136 -25.45 -6.93 14.40
N LEU A 137 -25.34 -6.45 15.64
CA LEU A 137 -26.31 -6.74 16.69
C LEU A 137 -27.58 -5.89 16.54
N ASN A 138 -27.41 -4.61 16.21
CA ASN A 138 -28.51 -3.68 15.98
C ASN A 138 -28.68 -3.43 14.48
N PRO A 139 -29.67 -4.02 13.79
CA PRO A 139 -29.85 -3.85 12.35
C PRO A 139 -30.10 -2.39 11.94
N PHE A 140 -30.57 -1.52 12.84
CA PHE A 140 -30.73 -0.09 12.57
C PHE A 140 -29.40 0.67 12.50
N ALA A 141 -28.29 0.06 12.95
CA ALA A 141 -26.95 0.61 12.83
C ALA A 141 -26.25 0.21 11.52
N TYR A 142 -26.91 -0.53 10.62
CA TYR A 142 -26.30 -1.04 9.39
C TYR A 142 -25.65 0.06 8.54
N ASP A 143 -26.40 1.12 8.21
CA ASP A 143 -25.89 2.22 7.38
C ASP A 143 -24.67 2.91 8.01
N TYR A 144 -24.70 3.07 9.34
CA TYR A 144 -23.58 3.64 10.09
C TYR A 144 -22.33 2.76 9.99
N VAL A 145 -22.47 1.46 10.27
CA VAL A 145 -21.36 0.50 10.23
C VAL A 145 -20.78 0.40 8.83
N VAL A 146 -21.61 0.32 7.79
CA VAL A 146 -21.15 0.26 6.39
C VAL A 146 -20.39 1.52 5.99
N ALA A 147 -20.85 2.70 6.41
CA ALA A 147 -20.13 3.95 6.16
C ALA A 147 -18.72 3.96 6.79
N ARG A 148 -18.56 3.33 7.98
CA ARG A 148 -17.23 3.18 8.61
C ARG A 148 -16.34 2.17 7.90
N TYR A 149 -16.91 1.10 7.36
CA TYR A 149 -16.17 0.20 6.47
C TYR A 149 -15.68 0.95 5.22
N ASP A 150 -16.53 1.76 4.56
CA ASP A 150 -16.15 2.58 3.39
C ASP A 150 -15.05 3.60 3.72
N GLU A 151 -15.11 4.20 4.91
CA GLU A 151 -14.10 5.15 5.37
C GLU A 151 -12.75 4.45 5.61
N ASN A 152 -12.77 3.30 6.27
CA ASN A 152 -11.56 2.51 6.53
C ASN A 152 -10.95 1.94 5.23
N GLU A 153 -11.79 1.56 4.27
CA GLU A 153 -11.39 1.13 2.92
C GLU A 153 -10.54 2.22 2.24
N LYS A 154 -11.02 3.47 2.25
CA LYS A 154 -10.27 4.62 1.69
C LYS A 154 -8.99 4.90 2.43
N ILE A 155 -8.96 4.72 3.76
CA ILE A 155 -7.73 4.88 4.56
C ILE A 155 -6.69 3.85 4.12
N TYR A 156 -7.07 2.58 3.99
CA TYR A 156 -6.18 1.53 3.50
C TYR A 156 -5.68 1.79 2.08
N GLU A 157 -6.54 2.17 1.14
CA GLU A 157 -6.11 2.54 -0.22
C GLU A 157 -5.07 3.66 -0.22
N ASN A 158 -5.24 4.66 0.64
CA ASN A 158 -4.29 5.77 0.77
C ASN A 158 -2.98 5.33 1.43
N LEU A 159 -3.03 4.50 2.47
CA LEU A 159 -1.84 3.93 3.11
C LEU A 159 -1.02 3.09 2.13
N ILE A 160 -1.66 2.26 1.31
CA ILE A 160 -0.99 1.46 0.27
C ILE A 160 -0.22 2.38 -0.68
N LYS A 161 -0.88 3.41 -1.23
CA LYS A 161 -0.26 4.37 -2.15
C LYS A 161 0.92 5.11 -1.51
N ILE A 162 0.76 5.57 -0.26
CA ILE A 162 1.80 6.30 0.46
C ILE A 162 3.02 5.40 0.71
N TYR A 163 2.82 4.17 1.18
CA TYR A 163 3.91 3.24 1.44
C TYR A 163 4.61 2.79 0.16
N ASP A 164 3.87 2.58 -0.94
CA ASP A 164 4.45 2.22 -2.23
C ASP A 164 5.39 3.32 -2.74
N VAL A 165 4.91 4.58 -2.76
CA VAL A 165 5.71 5.74 -3.20
C VAL A 165 6.87 6.03 -2.24
N ALA A 166 6.72 5.74 -0.94
CA ALA A 166 7.81 5.85 0.02
C ALA A 166 8.90 4.78 -0.19
N GLY A 167 8.62 3.69 -0.91
CA GLY A 167 9.53 2.55 -1.07
C GLY A 167 9.41 1.48 0.02
N GLU A 168 8.33 1.52 0.82
CA GLU A 168 8.01 0.55 1.88
C GLU A 168 7.03 -0.52 1.38
N THR A 169 7.41 -1.20 0.29
CA THR A 169 6.56 -2.22 -0.37
C THR A 169 6.09 -3.36 0.54
N GLY A 170 6.80 -3.64 1.64
CA GLY A 170 6.39 -4.62 2.64
C GLY A 170 5.15 -4.17 3.41
N GLU A 171 5.14 -2.91 3.86
CA GLU A 171 4.00 -2.30 4.53
C GLU A 171 2.81 -2.16 3.58
N ALA A 172 3.05 -1.74 2.32
CA ALA A 172 2.00 -1.66 1.30
C ALA A 172 1.24 -3.00 1.15
N LYS A 173 1.96 -4.13 1.06
CA LYS A 173 1.36 -5.47 0.98
C LYS A 173 0.59 -5.89 2.22
N ILE A 174 1.03 -5.47 3.40
CA ILE A 174 0.30 -5.72 4.64
C ILE A 174 -1.07 -5.02 4.58
N TYR A 175 -1.09 -3.77 4.11
CA TYR A 175 -2.32 -3.01 3.97
C TYR A 175 -3.21 -3.48 2.81
N GLU A 176 -2.64 -4.00 1.71
CA GLU A 176 -3.40 -4.70 0.65
C GLU A 176 -4.17 -5.89 1.24
N LYS A 177 -3.50 -6.71 2.05
CA LYS A 177 -4.16 -7.84 2.71
C LYS A 177 -5.24 -7.38 3.69
N LYS A 178 -4.97 -6.34 4.49
CA LYS A 178 -5.98 -5.77 5.40
C LYS A 178 -7.20 -5.24 4.65
N LEU A 179 -7.01 -4.66 3.47
CA LEU A 179 -8.09 -4.19 2.60
C LEU A 179 -8.95 -5.35 2.09
N ASP A 180 -8.32 -6.45 1.65
CA ASP A 180 -9.04 -7.66 1.24
C ASP A 180 -9.85 -8.26 2.40
N ASP A 181 -9.24 -8.36 3.59
CA ASP A 181 -9.89 -8.86 4.80
C ASP A 181 -11.08 -7.94 5.20
N LEU A 182 -10.91 -6.62 5.13
CA LEU A 182 -11.94 -5.62 5.42
C LEU A 182 -13.13 -5.74 4.46
N ASN A 183 -12.87 -5.92 3.17
CA ASN A 183 -13.90 -6.10 2.14
C ASN A 183 -14.67 -7.41 2.33
N ALA A 184 -13.98 -8.49 2.72
CA ALA A 184 -14.62 -9.74 3.06
C ALA A 184 -15.53 -9.59 4.30
N GLU A 185 -15.05 -8.92 5.36
CA GLU A 185 -15.85 -8.64 6.56
C GLU A 185 -17.09 -7.80 6.24
N LYS A 186 -16.95 -6.72 5.46
CA LYS A 186 -18.04 -5.87 4.99
C LYS A 186 -19.10 -6.67 4.22
N GLY A 187 -18.67 -7.61 3.38
CA GLY A 187 -19.55 -8.52 2.67
C GLY A 187 -20.34 -9.45 3.60
N ILE A 188 -19.69 -9.99 4.63
CA ILE A 188 -20.33 -10.82 5.65
C ILE A 188 -21.40 -10.02 6.41
N VAL A 189 -21.06 -8.79 6.83
CA VAL A 189 -21.99 -7.86 7.49
C VAL A 189 -23.23 -7.61 6.62
N GLY A 190 -23.03 -7.34 5.32
CA GLY A 190 -24.12 -7.18 4.35
C GLY A 190 -25.01 -8.42 4.22
N ALA A 191 -24.40 -9.61 4.15
CA ALA A 191 -25.14 -10.86 4.07
C ALA A 191 -26.01 -11.11 5.32
N PHE A 192 -25.48 -10.86 6.51
CA PHE A 192 -26.24 -10.98 7.76
C PHE A 192 -27.43 -10.03 7.81
N PHE A 193 -27.27 -8.79 7.35
CA PHE A 193 -28.37 -7.83 7.28
C PHE A 193 -29.48 -8.30 6.32
N MET A 194 -29.12 -8.84 5.16
CA MET A 194 -30.11 -9.41 4.22
C MET A 194 -30.86 -10.61 4.81
N ILE A 195 -30.16 -11.50 5.53
CA ILE A 195 -30.79 -12.64 6.22
C ILE A 195 -31.78 -12.15 7.28
N TYR A 196 -31.40 -11.14 8.07
CA TYR A 196 -32.31 -10.54 9.05
C TYR A 196 -33.57 -9.98 8.39
N GLY A 197 -33.42 -9.24 7.29
CA GLY A 197 -34.54 -8.72 6.51
C GLY A 197 -35.47 -9.83 5.98
N ALA A 198 -34.91 -10.92 5.47
CA ALA A 198 -35.68 -12.06 5.00
C ALA A 198 -36.49 -12.73 6.12
N ILE A 199 -35.91 -12.88 7.32
CA ILE A 199 -36.62 -13.43 8.49
C ILE A 199 -37.81 -12.53 8.88
N VAL A 200 -37.62 -11.21 8.90
CA VAL A 200 -38.71 -10.26 9.20
C VAL A 200 -39.83 -10.37 8.17
N ILE A 201 -39.51 -10.45 6.87
CA ILE A 201 -40.51 -10.63 5.81
C ILE A 201 -41.28 -11.94 5.99
N LEU A 202 -40.61 -13.05 6.32
CA LEU A 202 -41.25 -14.34 6.56
C LEU A 202 -42.23 -14.28 7.74
N ILE A 203 -41.87 -13.60 8.83
CA ILE A 203 -42.75 -13.39 9.98
C ILE A 203 -43.99 -12.59 9.56
N LEU A 204 -43.82 -11.51 8.80
CA LEU A 204 -44.95 -10.69 8.31
C LEU A 204 -45.89 -11.48 7.41
N ILE A 205 -45.35 -12.29 6.48
CA ILE A 205 -46.14 -13.20 5.64
C ILE A 205 -46.95 -14.17 6.50
N GLY A 206 -46.33 -14.74 7.55
CA GLY A 206 -47.00 -15.64 8.49
C GLY A 206 -48.16 -14.97 9.24
N ILE A 207 -48.00 -13.71 9.65
CA ILE A 207 -49.05 -12.92 10.30
C ILE A 207 -50.21 -12.67 9.32
N VAL A 208 -49.92 -12.20 8.10
CA VAL A 208 -50.94 -11.95 7.07
C VAL A 208 -51.70 -13.23 6.71
N ALA A 209 -50.98 -14.35 6.53
CA ALA A 209 -51.60 -15.64 6.26
C ALA A 209 -52.54 -16.07 7.40
N ARG A 210 -52.15 -15.89 8.67
CA ARG A 210 -53.03 -16.17 9.81
C ARG A 210 -54.29 -15.30 9.82
N ILE A 211 -54.15 -14.00 9.54
CA ILE A 211 -55.29 -13.08 9.45
C ILE A 211 -56.24 -13.54 8.35
N PHE A 212 -55.71 -13.93 7.18
CA PHE A 212 -56.52 -14.40 6.05
C PHE A 212 -57.25 -15.71 6.39
N ILE A 213 -56.57 -16.68 7.00
CA ILE A 213 -57.20 -17.93 7.46
C ILE A 213 -58.31 -17.63 8.48
N GLY A 214 -58.04 -16.80 9.49
CA GLY A 214 -59.04 -16.40 10.48
C GLY A 214 -60.24 -15.68 9.86
N TRP A 215 -60.00 -14.82 8.86
CA TRP A 215 -61.07 -14.14 8.12
C TRP A 215 -61.93 -15.12 7.31
N THR A 216 -61.30 -16.07 6.60
CA THR A 216 -62.03 -17.10 5.85
C THR A 216 -62.86 -18.00 6.77
N GLN A 217 -62.34 -18.35 7.95
CA GLN A 217 -63.08 -19.09 8.97
C GLN A 217 -64.26 -18.28 9.50
N TYR A 218 -64.05 -17.01 9.86
CA TYR A 218 -65.11 -16.12 10.31
C TYR A 218 -66.25 -15.99 9.28
N LYS A 219 -65.91 -15.78 8.01
CA LYS A 219 -66.88 -15.72 6.89
C LYS A 219 -67.69 -17.01 6.77
N ARG A 220 -67.03 -18.17 6.85
CA ARG A 220 -67.70 -19.47 6.79
C ARG A 220 -68.65 -19.66 7.98
N ASP A 221 -68.22 -19.32 9.19
CA ASP A 221 -69.04 -19.42 10.40
C ASP A 221 -70.23 -18.43 10.36
N GLU A 222 -70.09 -17.28 9.69
CA GLU A 222 -71.16 -16.30 9.48
C GLU A 222 -72.19 -16.80 8.43
N GLU A 223 -71.74 -17.42 7.34
CA GLU A 223 -72.61 -18.07 6.35
C GLU A 223 -73.37 -19.26 6.95
N GLU A 224 -72.71 -20.09 7.76
CA GLU A 224 -73.35 -21.20 8.48
C GLU A 224 -74.41 -20.70 9.49
N LYS A 225 -74.19 -19.55 10.13
CA LYS A 225 -75.22 -18.91 10.98
C LYS A 225 -76.40 -18.38 10.17
N MET A 226 -76.17 -17.81 9.00
CA MET A 226 -77.26 -17.36 8.12
C MET A 226 -78.08 -18.52 7.53
N LEU A 227 -77.46 -19.69 7.33
CA LEU A 227 -78.15 -20.92 6.93
C LEU A 227 -78.82 -21.64 8.12
N GLY A 228 -78.37 -21.36 9.36
CA GLY A 228 -78.76 -22.03 10.59
C GLY A 228 -79.89 -21.37 11.39
N ASP A 229 -80.41 -20.22 10.98
CA ASP A 229 -81.57 -19.57 11.62
C ASP A 229 -82.91 -19.97 10.95
N VAL A 230 -83.06 -21.26 10.65
CA VAL A 230 -84.38 -21.89 10.54
C VAL A 230 -84.59 -22.72 11.81
N VAL A 231 -85.14 -22.04 12.82
CA VAL A 231 -85.77 -22.68 13.97
C VAL A 231 -86.91 -23.58 13.50
N TYR A 232 -86.73 -24.89 13.64
CA TYR A 232 -87.76 -25.82 14.08
C TYR A 232 -87.06 -26.70 15.12
N GLY A 233 -87.42 -26.61 16.39
CA GLY A 233 -88.46 -27.47 16.94
C GLY A 233 -87.81 -28.74 17.46
#